data_AF-A0A9W7GP86-F1
#
_entry.id   AF-A0A9W7GP86-F1
#
_cell.length_a   1.000
_cell.length_b   1.000
_cell.length_c   1.000
_cell.angle_alpha   90.00
_cell.angle_beta   90.00
_cell.angle_gamma   90.00
#
_symmetry.space_group_name_H-M   'P 1'
#
loop_
_entity.id
_entity.type
_entity.pdbx_description
1 polymer ?
#
loop_
_entity_poly.entity_id
_entity_poly.type
_entity_poly.pdbx_seq_one_letter_code
_entity_poly.pdbx_strand_id
1 'polypeptide(L)'
;MAIVPKHNTKSGQVPDTEEALSSLPCLSEVLTFPVEVSHCLLTHKSFANRSPTHLQEVHSKEQALTQCSSALSKLSSVAVLVPSPSTSSGMSSALSTCATGVFAGAVGCEDLREVFEDAVVIERNLNDGGDRTSRSSRAT
;
A
#
# COMPACT_ATOMS: atom_id res chain seq x y z
N MET A 1 -23.36 11.90 5.87
CA MET A 1 -22.00 12.09 6.43
C MET A 1 -21.00 11.64 5.38
N ALA A 2 -19.88 12.36 5.25
CA ALA A 2 -18.79 12.00 4.36
C ALA A 2 -17.49 12.02 5.15
N ILE A 3 -16.57 11.10 4.84
CA ILE A 3 -15.21 11.10 5.37
C ILE A 3 -14.32 11.66 4.28
N VAL A 4 -13.58 12.71 4.60
CA VAL A 4 -12.68 13.37 3.65
C VAL A 4 -11.29 13.52 4.27
N PRO A 5 -10.22 13.26 3.53
CA PRO A 5 -8.87 13.47 4.02
C PRO A 5 -8.60 14.97 4.18
N LYS A 6 -8.11 15.41 5.34
CA LYS A 6 -7.83 16.83 5.64
C LYS A 6 -6.34 17.15 5.73
N HIS A 7 -5.51 16.20 6.18
CA HIS A 7 -4.08 16.40 6.35
C HIS A 7 -3.33 15.07 6.18
N ASN A 8 -2.12 15.10 5.59
CA ASN A 8 -1.23 13.95 5.50
C ASN A 8 0.17 14.36 5.99
N THR A 9 0.68 13.66 7.00
CA THR A 9 1.99 13.96 7.63
C THR A 9 3.17 13.58 6.75
N LYS A 10 2.98 12.68 5.78
CA LYS A 10 3.98 12.34 4.76
C LYS A 10 3.49 12.86 3.42
N SER A 11 4.33 13.62 2.71
CA SER A 11 4.02 14.31 1.45
C SER A 11 3.07 13.50 0.55
N GLY A 12 1.79 13.83 0.65
CA GLY A 12 0.68 13.16 0.02
C GLY A 12 -0.29 14.21 -0.47
N GLN A 13 -0.85 14.04 -1.67
CA GLN A 13 -1.88 14.97 -2.14
C GLN A 13 -3.14 14.75 -1.29
N VAL A 14 -3.39 15.68 -0.39
CA VAL A 14 -4.73 15.92 0.12
C VAL A 14 -5.35 16.89 -0.89
N PRO A 15 -6.51 16.59 -1.50
CA PRO A 15 -7.22 17.62 -2.26
C PRO A 15 -7.44 18.84 -1.35
N ASP A 16 -7.58 20.06 -1.91
CA ASP A 16 -7.91 21.29 -1.17
C ASP A 16 -9.32 21.17 -0.57
N THR A 17 -9.42 20.30 0.41
CA THR A 17 -10.64 19.80 1.00
C THR A 17 -11.19 20.88 1.91
N GLU A 18 -10.32 21.68 2.54
CA GLU A 18 -10.74 22.87 3.27
C GLU A 18 -11.38 23.93 2.36
N GLU A 19 -10.81 24.20 1.17
CA GLU A 19 -11.39 25.15 0.23
C GLU A 19 -12.75 24.65 -0.30
N ALA A 20 -12.82 23.38 -0.70
CA ALA A 20 -14.05 22.75 -1.17
C ALA A 20 -15.16 22.75 -0.09
N LEU A 21 -14.82 22.44 1.16
CA LEU A 21 -15.78 22.44 2.26
C LEU A 21 -16.22 23.86 2.65
N SER A 22 -15.33 24.84 2.59
CA SER A 22 -15.63 26.25 2.91
C SER A 22 -16.66 26.86 1.95
N SER A 23 -16.74 26.33 0.72
CA SER A 23 -17.72 26.75 -0.29
C SER A 23 -19.14 26.22 -0.03
N LEU A 24 -19.32 25.30 0.93
CA LEU A 24 -20.59 24.63 1.22
C LEU A 24 -21.12 25.04 2.60
N PRO A 25 -22.02 26.06 2.69
CA PRO A 25 -22.42 26.71 3.94
C PRO A 25 -23.24 25.84 4.89
N CYS A 26 -23.65 24.64 4.48
CA CYS A 26 -24.48 23.72 5.26
C CYS A 26 -23.70 22.53 5.85
N LEU A 27 -22.37 22.49 5.68
CA LEU A 27 -21.53 21.45 6.23
C LEU A 27 -20.88 21.92 7.54
N SER A 28 -20.94 21.07 8.56
CA SER A 28 -20.20 21.26 9.81
C SER A 28 -19.32 20.04 10.05
N GLU A 29 -18.10 20.28 10.53
CA GLU A 29 -17.21 19.21 10.95
C GLU A 29 -17.74 18.60 12.25
N VAL A 30 -18.07 17.31 12.21
CA VAL A 30 -18.62 16.59 13.37
C VAL A 30 -17.51 15.84 14.13
N LEU A 31 -16.48 15.38 13.42
CA LEU A 31 -15.41 14.56 13.98
C LEU A 31 -14.15 14.64 13.11
N THR A 32 -12.99 14.74 13.76
CA THR A 32 -11.67 14.52 13.15
C THR A 32 -10.96 13.41 13.90
N PHE A 33 -10.40 12.45 13.16
CA PHE A 33 -9.61 11.36 13.72
C PHE A 33 -8.40 11.07 12.83
N PRO A 34 -7.25 10.70 13.43
CA PRO A 34 -6.09 10.27 12.66
C PRO A 34 -6.32 8.87 12.09
N VAL A 35 -5.82 8.63 10.87
CA VAL A 35 -5.74 7.30 10.27
C VAL A 35 -4.27 6.93 10.17
N GLU A 36 -3.86 5.88 10.87
CA GLU A 36 -2.50 5.37 10.78
C GLU A 36 -2.32 4.57 9.49
N VAL A 37 -1.38 4.98 8.65
CA VAL A 37 -1.10 4.30 7.38
C VAL A 37 0.08 3.35 7.58
N SER A 38 -0.20 2.05 7.67
CA SER A 38 0.82 0.99 7.62
C SER A 38 0.85 0.34 6.24
N HIS A 39 1.97 0.48 5.55
CA HIS A 39 2.18 -0.15 4.24
C HIS A 39 2.66 -1.60 4.41
N CYS A 40 2.01 -2.50 3.68
CA CYS A 40 2.33 -3.91 3.55
C CYS A 40 2.69 -4.23 2.09
N LEU A 41 3.45 -5.29 1.86
CA LEU A 41 3.67 -5.88 0.54
C LEU A 41 2.69 -7.03 0.40
N LEU A 42 1.81 -6.92 -0.59
CA LEU A 42 0.83 -7.92 -0.94
C LEU A 42 1.18 -8.57 -2.28
N THR A 43 0.77 -9.81 -2.50
CA THR A 43 0.90 -10.51 -3.77
C THR A 43 -0.29 -11.45 -3.97
N HIS A 44 -0.36 -12.13 -5.12
CA HIS A 44 -1.34 -13.18 -5.35
C HIS A 44 -1.02 -14.43 -4.50
N LYS A 45 -2.04 -15.08 -3.94
CA LYS A 45 -1.90 -16.26 -3.04
C LYS A 45 -1.06 -17.41 -3.60
N SER A 46 -1.05 -17.61 -4.93
CA SER A 46 -0.20 -18.63 -5.58
C SER A 46 1.31 -18.38 -5.40
N PHE A 47 1.71 -17.16 -5.07
CA PHE A 47 3.09 -16.77 -4.83
C PHE A 47 3.41 -16.56 -3.35
N ALA A 48 2.48 -16.84 -2.42
CA ALA A 48 2.62 -16.59 -0.98
C ALA A 48 3.91 -17.17 -0.37
N ASN A 49 4.31 -18.36 -0.84
CA ASN A 49 5.47 -19.09 -0.33
C ASN A 49 6.78 -18.75 -1.06
N ARG A 50 6.75 -17.84 -2.04
CA ARG A 50 7.98 -17.41 -2.71
C ARG A 50 8.70 -16.39 -1.85
N SER A 51 10.03 -16.52 -1.82
CA SER A 51 10.88 -15.50 -1.20
C SER A 51 10.68 -14.15 -1.88
N PRO A 52 10.44 -13.05 -1.13
CA PRO A 52 10.34 -11.69 -1.67
C PRO A 52 11.54 -11.27 -2.53
N THR A 53 12.70 -11.92 -2.37
CA THR A 53 13.91 -11.70 -3.19
C THR A 53 13.73 -11.99 -4.68
N HIS A 54 12.71 -12.78 -5.05
CA HIS A 54 12.40 -13.10 -6.45
C HIS A 54 11.32 -12.20 -7.04
N LEU A 55 10.86 -11.20 -6.30
CA LEU A 55 9.85 -10.26 -6.76
C LEU A 55 10.42 -9.46 -7.93
N GLN A 56 9.69 -9.45 -9.05
CA GLN A 56 10.12 -8.79 -10.28
C GLN A 56 9.50 -7.41 -10.44
N GLU A 57 8.28 -7.21 -9.94
CA GLU A 57 7.58 -5.93 -10.04
C GLU A 57 6.85 -5.60 -8.72
N VAL A 58 6.85 -4.31 -8.37
CA VAL A 58 6.09 -3.77 -7.23
C VAL A 58 5.20 -2.64 -7.73
N HIS A 59 3.88 -2.81 -7.63
CA HIS A 59 2.89 -1.86 -8.12
C HIS A 59 2.28 -1.07 -6.97
N SER A 60 2.27 0.27 -7.03
CA SER A 60 1.49 1.08 -6.08
C SER A 60 1.45 2.55 -6.51
N LYS A 61 0.74 3.39 -5.74
CA LYS A 61 0.84 4.84 -5.86
C LYS A 61 2.28 5.27 -5.67
N GLU A 62 2.76 6.18 -6.51
CA GLU A 62 4.15 6.68 -6.50
C GLU A 62 4.63 7.08 -5.09
N GLN A 63 3.78 7.77 -4.33
CA GLN A 63 4.09 8.18 -2.96
C GLN A 63 4.31 6.99 -2.02
N ALA A 64 3.51 5.92 -2.14
CA ALA A 64 3.67 4.72 -1.34
C ALA A 64 4.95 3.96 -1.71
N LEU A 65 5.30 3.91 -3.01
CA LEU A 65 6.56 3.34 -3.49
C LEU A 65 7.76 4.10 -2.94
N THR A 66 7.75 5.43 -3.00
CA THR A 66 8.83 6.27 -2.46
C THR A 66 8.98 6.09 -0.96
N GLN A 67 7.87 6.05 -0.21
CA GLN A 67 7.87 5.84 1.25
C GLN A 67 8.34 4.46 1.69
N CYS A 68 8.39 3.49 0.78
CA CYS A 68 8.83 2.12 1.05
C CYS A 68 10.10 1.75 0.28
N SER A 69 10.73 2.70 -0.42
CA SER A 69 11.81 2.44 -1.37
C SER A 69 13.03 1.80 -0.71
N SER A 70 13.39 2.25 0.50
CA SER A 70 14.50 1.68 1.27
C SER A 70 14.18 0.27 1.77
N ALA A 71 12.92 0.02 2.13
CA ALA A 71 12.47 -1.31 2.51
C ALA A 71 12.44 -2.30 1.34
N LEU A 72 11.90 -1.87 0.20
CA LEU A 72 11.74 -2.67 -1.02
C LEU A 72 13.09 -3.05 -1.63
N SER A 73 14.03 -2.10 -1.70
CA SER A 73 15.41 -2.37 -2.19
C SER A 73 16.16 -3.41 -1.36
N LYS A 74 15.86 -3.52 -0.05
CA LYS A 74 16.42 -4.57 0.82
C LYS A 74 15.76 -5.93 0.60
N LEU A 75 14.48 -5.95 0.21
CA LEU A 75 13.71 -7.17 -0.03
C LEU A 75 14.02 -7.78 -1.39
N SER A 76 14.09 -6.96 -2.44
CA SER A 76 14.46 -7.36 -3.78
C SER A 76 15.23 -6.24 -4.45
N SER A 77 16.49 -6.52 -4.81
CA SER A 77 17.32 -5.60 -5.59
C SER A 77 16.99 -5.59 -7.07
N VAL A 78 16.17 -6.55 -7.53
CA VAL A 78 15.81 -6.74 -8.95
C VAL A 78 14.38 -6.31 -9.26
N ALA A 79 13.57 -5.99 -8.25
CA ALA A 79 12.20 -5.58 -8.45
C ALA A 79 12.12 -4.19 -9.09
N VAL A 80 11.36 -4.08 -10.18
CA VAL A 80 11.00 -2.81 -10.81
C VAL A 80 9.83 -2.19 -10.06
N LEU A 81 9.96 -0.93 -9.65
CA LEU A 81 8.87 -0.17 -9.04
C LEU A 81 7.98 0.40 -10.15
N VAL A 82 6.70 0.03 -10.17
CA VAL A 82 5.74 0.40 -11.21
C VAL A 82 4.66 1.32 -10.61
N PRO A 83 4.70 2.63 -10.91
CA PRO A 83 3.69 3.57 -10.44
C PRO A 83 2.29 3.22 -10.95
N SER A 84 1.30 3.38 -10.08
CA SER A 84 -0.12 3.18 -10.36
C SER A 84 -0.95 4.37 -9.84
N PRO A 85 -2.17 4.62 -10.37
CA PRO A 85 -3.01 5.73 -9.92
C PRO A 85 -3.35 5.72 -8.42
N SER A 86 -3.46 4.54 -7.80
CA SER A 86 -3.76 4.34 -6.39
C SER A 86 -3.12 3.06 -5.87
N THR A 87 -3.15 2.85 -4.54
CA THR A 87 -2.71 1.60 -3.91
C THR A 87 -3.61 0.42 -4.32
N SER A 88 -4.93 0.64 -4.43
CA SER A 88 -5.88 -0.37 -4.88
C SER A 88 -5.71 -0.74 -6.36
N SER A 89 -5.45 0.23 -7.24
CA SER A 89 -5.16 -0.07 -8.65
C SER A 89 -3.81 -0.77 -8.80
N GLY A 90 -2.82 -0.42 -7.97
CA GLY A 90 -1.56 -1.16 -7.87
C GLY A 90 -1.77 -2.63 -7.53
N MET A 91 -2.64 -2.95 -6.58
CA MET A 91 -3.00 -4.34 -6.26
C MET A 91 -3.63 -5.06 -7.46
N SER A 92 -4.60 -4.43 -8.13
CA SER A 92 -5.24 -5.01 -9.31
C SER A 92 -4.24 -5.29 -10.45
N SER A 93 -3.29 -4.37 -10.68
CA SER A 93 -2.21 -4.54 -11.66
C SER A 93 -1.29 -5.70 -11.28
N ALA A 94 -0.85 -5.77 -10.01
CA ALA A 94 -0.01 -6.85 -9.53
C ALA A 94 -0.67 -8.22 -9.68
N LEU A 95 -1.97 -8.34 -9.39
CA LEU A 95 -2.71 -9.60 -9.60
C LEU A 95 -2.78 -9.99 -11.08
N SER A 96 -3.01 -9.01 -11.95
CA SER A 96 -3.03 -9.22 -13.40
C SER A 96 -1.67 -9.69 -13.93
N THR A 97 -0.58 -9.09 -13.44
CA THR A 97 0.79 -9.54 -13.73
C THR A 97 1.07 -10.93 -13.16
N CYS A 98 0.57 -11.24 -11.96
CA CYS A 98 0.68 -12.59 -11.39
C CYS A 98 -0.02 -13.65 -12.24
N ALA A 99 -1.13 -13.32 -12.89
CA ALA A 99 -1.86 -14.24 -13.77
C ALA A 99 -1.06 -14.63 -15.02
N THR A 100 -0.04 -13.85 -15.41
CA THR A 100 0.87 -14.21 -16.53
C THR A 100 2.06 -15.06 -16.08
N GLY A 101 2.15 -15.39 -14.79
CA GLY A 101 3.23 -16.18 -14.18
C GLY A 101 4.40 -15.36 -13.64
N VAL A 102 4.37 -14.04 -13.82
CA VAL A 102 5.38 -13.12 -13.26
C VAL A 102 5.12 -12.90 -11.78
N PHE A 103 6.15 -13.03 -10.94
CA PHE A 103 5.99 -12.77 -9.51
C PHE A 103 6.01 -11.27 -9.23
N ALA A 104 4.81 -10.69 -9.14
CA ALA A 104 4.59 -9.28 -8.84
C ALA A 104 3.96 -9.10 -7.45
N GLY A 105 4.15 -7.92 -6.87
CA GLY A 105 3.52 -7.51 -5.63
C GLY A 105 3.00 -6.10 -5.71
N ALA A 106 2.29 -5.67 -4.67
CA ALA A 106 1.78 -4.32 -4.52
C ALA A 106 2.00 -3.79 -3.11
N VAL A 107 2.25 -2.49 -3.00
CA VAL A 107 2.30 -1.80 -1.71
C VAL A 107 0.92 -1.23 -1.39
N GLY A 108 0.39 -1.54 -0.22
CA GLY A 108 -0.87 -0.97 0.25
C GLY A 108 -1.19 -1.35 1.70
N CYS A 109 -2.39 -1.03 2.16
CA CYS A 109 -2.84 -1.44 3.49
C CYS A 109 -3.22 -2.93 3.52
N GLU A 110 -3.18 -3.54 4.72
CA GLU A 110 -3.59 -4.94 4.89
C GLU A 110 -5.06 -5.18 4.51
N ASP A 111 -5.92 -4.16 4.68
CA ASP A 111 -7.35 -4.19 4.34
C ASP A 111 -7.61 -4.43 2.84
N LEU A 112 -6.61 -4.27 1.97
CA LEU A 112 -6.76 -4.67 0.56
C LEU A 112 -7.09 -6.16 0.39
N ARG A 113 -6.77 -7.01 1.38
CA ARG A 113 -7.18 -8.42 1.40
C ARG A 113 -8.69 -8.63 1.49
N GLU A 114 -9.42 -7.65 2.04
CA GLU A 114 -10.89 -7.72 2.11
C GLU A 114 -11.53 -7.34 0.76
N VAL A 115 -10.82 -6.54 -0.04
CA VAL A 115 -11.26 -6.11 -1.37
C VAL A 115 -10.84 -7.11 -2.45
N PHE A 116 -9.67 -7.73 -2.28
CA PHE A 116 -9.07 -8.64 -3.25
C PHE A 116 -8.88 -10.03 -2.60
N GLU A 117 -9.78 -10.97 -2.90
CA GLU A 117 -9.79 -12.32 -2.32
C GLU A 117 -8.47 -13.08 -2.53
N ASP A 118 -7.81 -12.85 -3.67
CA ASP A 118 -6.54 -13.50 -4.01
C ASP A 118 -5.31 -12.81 -3.43
N ALA A 119 -5.46 -11.68 -2.73
CA ALA A 119 -4.36 -10.95 -2.13
C ALA A 119 -3.90 -11.58 -0.81
N VAL A 120 -2.59 -11.74 -0.65
CA VAL A 120 -1.96 -12.17 0.60
C VAL A 120 -0.82 -11.22 0.95
N VAL A 121 -0.69 -10.90 2.23
CA VAL A 121 0.43 -10.12 2.76
C VAL A 121 1.66 -11.02 2.91
N ILE A 122 2.76 -10.64 2.28
CA ILE A 122 4.05 -11.34 2.39
C ILE A 122 5.06 -10.57 3.24
N GLU A 123 4.91 -9.25 3.38
CA GLU A 123 5.68 -8.43 4.33
C GLU A 123 4.83 -7.31 4.91
N ARG A 124 5.06 -6.96 6.18
CA ARG A 124 4.36 -5.89 6.91
C ARG A 124 5.30 -4.76 7.27
N ASN A 125 4.75 -3.58 7.56
CA ASN A 125 5.48 -2.43 8.10
C ASN A 125 6.64 -1.98 7.20
N LEU A 126 6.36 -1.77 5.92
CA LEU A 126 7.35 -1.34 4.92
C LEU A 126 7.71 0.14 4.97
N ASN A 127 7.02 0.92 5.81
CA ASN A 127 7.27 2.35 5.95
C ASN A 127 8.74 2.61 6.29
N ASP A 128 9.41 3.42 5.48
CA ASP A 128 10.75 3.90 5.79
C ASP A 128 10.70 4.69 7.11
N GLY A 129 11.43 4.22 8.13
CA GLY A 129 11.47 4.76 9.49
C GLY A 129 10.59 4.07 10.54
N GLY A 130 9.79 3.05 10.16
CA GLY A 130 9.03 2.23 11.11
C GLY A 130 9.86 1.08 11.67
N ASP A 131 9.63 0.72 12.93
CA ASP A 131 10.27 -0.44 13.57
C ASP A 131 9.79 -1.72 12.87
N ARG A 132 10.70 -2.39 12.15
CA ARG A 132 10.40 -3.60 11.37
C ARG A 132 10.12 -4.76 12.32
N THR A 133 8.88 -4.88 12.78
CA THR A 133 8.41 -6.10 13.42
C THR A 133 8.18 -7.18 12.37
N SER A 134 9.27 -7.75 11.86
CA SER A 134 9.25 -9.04 11.16
C SER A 134 8.91 -10.12 12.20
N ARG A 135 7.62 -10.39 12.40
CA ARG A 135 7.19 -11.54 13.21
C ARG A 135 7.38 -12.81 12.38
N SER A 136 8.63 -13.28 12.27
CA SER A 136 8.91 -14.62 11.79
C SER A 136 8.34 -15.62 12.80
N SER A 137 7.14 -16.12 12.52
CA SER A 137 6.59 -17.27 13.24
C SER A 137 7.03 -18.51 12.48
N ARG A 138 8.08 -19.17 12.98
CA ARG A 138 8.42 -20.54 12.63
C ARG A 138 7.49 -21.47 13.41
N ALA A 139 7.05 -22.51 12.69
CA ALA A 139 6.07 -23.52 13.07
C ALA A 139 6.31 -24.24 14.40
N THR A 140 5.21 -24.72 14.98
CA THR A 140 5.06 -26.07 15.53
C THR A 140 3.81 -26.69 14.94
#